data_AF-A0A920NWW0-F1
#
_entry.id   AF-A0A920NWW0-F1
#
_cell.length_a   1.000
_cell.length_b   1.000
_cell.length_c   1.000
_cell.angle_alpha   90.00
_cell.angle_beta   90.00
_cell.angle_gamma   90.00
#
_symmetry.space_group_name_H-M   'P 1'
#
loop_
_entity.id
_entity.type
_entity.pdbx_description
1 polymer ?
#
loop_
_entity_poly.entity_id
_entity_poly.type
_entity_poly.pdbx_seq_one_letter_code
_entity_poly.pdbx_strand_id
1 'polypeptide(L)'
;MRVEASNMRQTKRNFKDNSLLYVPEVYLEYSTGKVLVMEKISGIPVDNIKDLKEKDVDLQLVSERGVEIFLKQVFVDNFFHADMHPGNIFINAQEPTSPSYIAVDYAIVGSL
;
A
#
# COMPACT_ATOMS: atom_id res chain seq x y z
N MET A 1 11.65 12.75 -6.70
CA MET A 1 11.05 12.11 -5.52
C MET A 1 10.14 13.00 -4.67
N ARG A 2 10.16 14.35 -4.78
CA ARG A 2 9.23 15.20 -3.99
C ARG A 2 7.74 14.97 -4.29
N VAL A 3 7.39 14.75 -5.57
CA VAL A 3 6.01 14.47 -5.99
C VAL A 3 5.53 13.14 -5.40
N GLU A 4 6.31 12.08 -5.59
CA GLU A 4 6.04 10.76 -5.01
C GLU A 4 5.91 10.80 -3.48
N ALA A 5 6.82 11.48 -2.78
CA ALA A 5 6.72 11.70 -1.33
C ALA A 5 5.39 12.36 -0.92
N SER A 6 4.93 13.35 -1.70
CA SER A 6 3.65 14.02 -1.48
C SER A 6 2.48 13.06 -1.73
N ASN A 7 2.55 12.25 -2.77
CA ASN A 7 1.54 11.25 -3.10
C ASN A 7 1.39 10.20 -1.99
N MET A 8 2.51 9.64 -1.51
CA MET A 8 2.54 8.72 -0.37
C MET A 8 1.85 9.34 0.86
N ARG A 9 2.21 10.57 1.20
CA ARG A 9 1.63 11.28 2.35
C ARG A 9 0.14 11.58 2.16
N GLN A 10 -0.31 11.87 0.94
CA GLN A 10 -1.73 12.05 0.65
C GLN A 10 -2.50 10.74 0.83
N THR A 11 -2.04 9.65 0.22
CA THR A 11 -2.68 8.34 0.37
C THR A 11 -2.71 7.91 1.83
N LYS A 12 -1.60 8.09 2.57
CA LYS A 12 -1.56 7.81 4.01
C LYS A 12 -2.64 8.56 4.78
N ARG A 13 -2.89 9.84 4.48
CA ARG A 13 -3.98 10.62 5.09
C ARG A 13 -5.36 10.08 4.72
N ASN A 14 -5.56 9.67 3.48
CA ASN A 14 -6.83 9.11 3.01
C ASN A 14 -7.21 7.79 3.71
N PHE A 15 -6.22 7.07 4.24
CA PHE A 15 -6.39 5.80 4.95
C PHE A 15 -6.17 5.92 6.47
N LYS A 16 -6.04 7.12 7.03
CA LYS A 16 -5.73 7.32 8.46
C LYS A 16 -6.72 6.65 9.43
N ASP A 17 -7.98 6.53 9.02
CA ASP A 17 -9.09 5.98 9.82
C ASP A 17 -9.45 4.54 9.42
N ASN A 18 -8.63 3.88 8.59
CA ASN A 18 -8.90 2.55 8.05
C ASN A 18 -7.64 1.66 8.06
N SER A 19 -7.75 0.43 8.55
CA SER A 19 -6.66 -0.55 8.62
C SER A 19 -6.45 -1.38 7.34
N LEU A 20 -7.21 -1.15 6.26
CA LEU A 20 -7.12 -1.91 5.01
C LEU A 20 -5.77 -1.71 4.31
N LEU A 21 -5.28 -0.47 4.25
CA LEU A 21 -4.05 -0.11 3.57
C LEU A 21 -3.13 0.68 4.50
N TYR A 22 -1.94 0.17 4.71
CA TYR A 22 -0.83 0.84 5.35
C TYR A 22 0.10 1.45 4.29
N VAL A 23 0.47 2.72 4.50
CA VAL A 23 1.44 3.44 3.68
C VAL A 23 2.62 3.87 4.57
N PRO A 24 3.87 3.53 4.22
CA PRO A 24 5.05 3.86 5.02
C PRO A 24 5.17 5.36 5.31
N GLU A 25 5.71 5.72 6.48
CA GLU A 25 6.07 7.12 6.74
C GLU A 25 7.20 7.59 5.81
N VAL A 26 7.08 8.80 5.27
CA VAL A 26 8.13 9.41 4.44
C VAL A 26 8.94 10.37 5.30
N TYR A 27 10.24 10.12 5.39
CA TYR A 27 11.16 11.00 6.12
C TYR A 27 11.64 12.13 5.20
N LEU A 28 10.94 13.26 5.26
CA LEU A 28 11.22 14.41 4.39
C LEU A 28 12.59 15.04 4.65
N GLU A 29 13.08 15.05 5.90
CA GLU A 29 14.42 15.58 6.21
C GLU A 29 15.55 14.81 5.52
N TYR A 30 15.32 13.54 5.17
CA TYR A 30 16.29 12.67 4.50
C TYR A 30 16.02 12.51 3.00
N SER A 31 14.91 13.07 2.50
CA SER A 31 14.50 12.94 1.10
C SER A 31 14.93 14.16 0.28
N THR A 32 15.35 13.93 -0.97
CA THR A 32 15.78 14.98 -1.91
C THR A 32 14.97 14.94 -3.20
N GLY A 33 15.35 15.76 -4.19
CA GLY A 33 14.78 15.66 -5.54
C GLY A 33 15.00 14.29 -6.19
N LYS A 34 16.08 13.59 -5.82
CA LYS A 34 16.55 12.35 -6.48
C LYS A 34 16.50 11.11 -5.59
N VAL A 35 16.31 11.28 -4.28
CA VAL A 35 16.31 10.19 -3.29
C VAL A 35 15.04 10.30 -2.45
N LEU A 36 14.34 9.19 -2.26
CA LEU A 36 13.21 9.05 -1.34
C LEU A 36 13.65 8.18 -0.17
N VAL A 37 13.40 8.64 1.05
CA VAL A 37 13.67 7.88 2.28
C VAL A 37 12.36 7.72 3.02
N MET A 38 12.03 6.46 3.36
CA MET A 38 10.77 6.09 4.01
C MET A 38 11.00 5.01 5.06
N GLU A 39 9.98 4.74 5.86
CA GLU A 39 9.95 3.65 6.83
C GLU A 39 10.22 2.30 6.15
N LYS A 40 11.07 1.49 6.79
CA LYS A 40 11.31 0.12 6.35
C LYS A 40 10.11 -0.73 6.71
N ILE A 41 9.50 -1.34 5.70
CA ILE A 41 8.39 -2.28 5.89
C ILE A 41 8.85 -3.73 6.00
N SER A 42 7.96 -4.58 6.47
CA SER A 42 8.09 -6.03 6.42
C SER A 42 6.74 -6.64 6.09
N GLY A 43 6.70 -7.50 5.07
CA GLY A 43 5.48 -8.13 4.58
C GLY A 43 5.82 -9.18 3.53
N ILE A 44 4.82 -9.96 3.14
CA ILE A 44 4.95 -10.98 2.09
C ILE A 44 4.50 -10.34 0.76
N PRO A 45 5.26 -10.40 -0.33
CA PRO A 45 4.80 -9.93 -1.64
C PRO A 45 3.44 -10.55 -1.99
N VAL A 46 2.52 -9.75 -2.53
CA VAL A 46 1.13 -10.21 -2.78
C VAL A 46 1.04 -11.37 -3.78
N ASP A 47 2.01 -11.51 -4.67
CA ASP A 47 2.13 -12.60 -5.64
C ASP A 47 2.81 -13.86 -5.08
N ASN A 48 3.37 -13.82 -3.88
CA ASN A 48 3.96 -14.98 -3.23
C ASN A 48 2.88 -15.82 -2.52
N ILE A 49 2.03 -16.46 -3.35
CA ILE A 49 0.91 -17.30 -2.91
C ILE A 49 1.37 -18.46 -2.03
N LYS A 50 2.57 -18.98 -2.24
CA LYS A 50 3.11 -20.09 -1.47
C LYS A 50 3.28 -19.69 0.00
N ASP A 51 4.02 -18.62 0.27
CA ASP A 51 4.30 -18.17 1.65
C ASP A 51 3.02 -17.67 2.34
N LEU A 52 2.09 -17.06 1.60
CA LEU A 52 0.78 -16.67 2.13
C LEU A 52 -0.03 -17.90 2.59
N LYS A 53 -0.05 -18.97 1.80
CA LYS A 53 -0.72 -20.23 2.17
C LYS A 53 -0.03 -20.92 3.35
N GLU A 54 1.30 -20.93 3.39
CA GLU A 54 2.06 -21.50 4.52
C GLU A 54 1.79 -20.77 5.84
N LYS A 55 1.32 -19.51 5.79
CA LYS A 55 0.89 -18.72 6.95
C LYS A 55 -0.62 -18.75 7.21
N ASP A 56 -1.37 -19.61 6.51
CA ASP A 56 -2.83 -19.70 6.62
C ASP A 56 -3.54 -18.36 6.35
N VAL A 57 -2.98 -17.52 5.48
CA VAL A 57 -3.61 -16.27 5.06
C VAL A 57 -4.80 -16.57 4.16
N ASP A 58 -5.94 -15.96 4.47
CA ASP A 58 -7.14 -16.03 3.63
C ASP A 58 -6.94 -15.23 2.33
N LEU A 59 -6.62 -15.93 1.24
CA LEU A 59 -6.39 -15.33 -0.08
C LEU A 59 -7.66 -14.73 -0.69
N GLN A 60 -8.85 -15.24 -0.32
CA GLN A 60 -10.10 -14.66 -0.76
C GLN A 60 -10.28 -13.29 -0.11
N LEU A 61 -10.10 -13.21 1.21
CA LEU A 61 -10.17 -11.94 1.94
C LEU A 61 -9.12 -10.94 1.46
N VAL A 62 -7.89 -11.38 1.16
CA VAL A 62 -6.87 -10.52 0.55
C VAL A 62 -7.40 -9.94 -0.77
N SER A 63 -7.92 -10.79 -1.66
CA SER A 63 -8.45 -10.35 -2.96
C SER A 63 -9.60 -9.35 -2.83
N GLU A 64 -10.54 -9.60 -1.91
CA GLU A 64 -11.66 -8.71 -1.61
C GLU A 64 -11.18 -7.34 -1.10
N ARG A 65 -10.22 -7.33 -0.16
CA ARG A 65 -9.61 -6.09 0.36
C ARG A 65 -8.88 -5.32 -0.74
N GLY A 66 -8.21 -6.00 -1.66
CA GLY A 66 -7.54 -5.37 -2.80
C GLY A 66 -8.51 -4.57 -3.68
N VAL A 67 -9.67 -5.15 -3.99
CA VAL A 67 -10.73 -4.46 -4.75
C VAL A 67 -11.31 -3.30 -3.94
N GLU A 68 -11.58 -3.50 -2.65
CA GLU A 68 -12.10 -2.44 -1.77
C GLU A 68 -11.16 -1.23 -1.69
N ILE A 69 -9.86 -1.47 -1.51
CA ILE A 69 -8.84 -0.41 -1.46
C ILE A 69 -8.84 0.39 -2.76
N PHE A 70 -8.85 -0.29 -3.91
CA PHE A 70 -8.85 0.36 -5.22
C PHE A 70 -10.12 1.18 -5.45
N LEU A 71 -11.29 0.61 -5.16
CA LEU A 71 -12.57 1.30 -5.32
C LEU A 71 -12.68 2.52 -4.40
N LYS A 72 -12.24 2.42 -3.14
CA LYS A 72 -12.19 3.56 -2.22
C LYS A 72 -11.30 4.67 -2.79
N GLN A 73 -10.10 4.33 -3.24
CA GLN A 73 -9.17 5.29 -3.82
C GLN A 73 -9.78 6.05 -5.02
N VAL A 74 -10.46 5.33 -5.92
CA VAL A 74 -11.06 5.92 -7.12
C VAL A 74 -12.31 6.73 -6.78
N PHE A 75 -13.26 6.15 -6.06
CA PHE A 75 -14.61 6.71 -5.93
C PHE A 75 -14.84 7.54 -4.66
N VAL A 76 -14.04 7.34 -3.62
CA VAL A 76 -14.17 8.09 -2.35
C VAL A 76 -13.10 9.15 -2.26
N ASP A 77 -11.85 8.76 -2.51
CA ASP A 77 -10.71 9.66 -2.34
C ASP A 77 -10.44 10.53 -3.58
N ASN A 78 -10.99 10.15 -4.75
CA ASN A 78 -10.66 10.70 -6.06
C ASN A 78 -9.13 10.80 -6.28
N PHE A 79 -8.38 9.88 -5.68
CA PHE A 79 -6.92 9.85 -5.65
C PHE A 79 -6.45 8.41 -5.50
N PHE A 80 -5.87 7.86 -6.57
CA PHE A 80 -5.63 6.43 -6.67
C PHE A 80 -4.23 6.07 -7.13
N HIS A 81 -3.70 5.00 -6.54
CA HIS A 81 -2.45 4.41 -6.98
C HIS A 81 -2.71 3.73 -8.33
N ALA A 82 -2.25 4.36 -9.42
CA ALA A 82 -2.53 3.88 -10.76
C ALA A 82 -1.67 2.66 -11.15
N ASP A 83 -0.69 2.29 -10.31
CA ASP A 83 0.28 1.23 -10.56
C ASP A 83 0.34 0.20 -9.42
N MET A 84 -0.80 -0.42 -9.08
CA MET A 84 -0.87 -1.49 -8.08
C MET A 84 -0.31 -2.84 -8.58
N HIS A 85 0.90 -2.83 -9.13
CA HIS A 85 1.60 -4.05 -9.52
C HIS A 85 2.06 -4.86 -8.31
N PRO A 86 2.18 -6.20 -8.42
CA PRO A 86 2.57 -7.05 -7.29
C PRO A 86 3.89 -6.67 -6.62
N GLY A 87 4.84 -6.10 -7.37
CA GLY A 87 6.12 -5.63 -6.82
C GLY A 87 6.01 -4.49 -5.80
N ASN A 88 4.89 -3.76 -5.81
CA ASN A 88 4.64 -2.60 -4.97
C ASN A 88 3.68 -2.90 -3.81
N ILE A 89 3.14 -4.12 -3.75
CA ILE A 89 2.10 -4.51 -2.80
C ILE A 89 2.56 -5.69 -1.97
N PHE A 90 2.52 -5.50 -0.66
CA PHE A 90 2.88 -6.49 0.34
C PHE A 90 1.69 -6.73 1.25
N ILE A 91 1.63 -7.93 1.82
CA ILE A 91 0.63 -8.34 2.79
C ILE A 91 1.27 -8.43 4.16
N ASN A 92 0.70 -7.72 5.12
CA ASN A 92 0.98 -7.93 6.52
C ASN A 92 0.20 -9.15 7.02
N ALA A 93 0.89 -10.27 7.17
CA ALA A 93 0.34 -11.53 7.64
C ALA A 93 0.68 -11.82 9.12
N GLN A 94 0.85 -10.79 9.96
CA GLN A 94 1.02 -10.98 11.41
C GLN A 94 -0.25 -11.56 12.05
N GLU A 95 -1.41 -11.15 11.58
CA GLU A 95 -2.71 -11.72 11.93
C GLU A 95 -3.34 -12.34 10.66
N PRO A 96 -3.18 -13.65 10.41
CA PRO A 96 -3.63 -14.28 9.16
C PRO A 96 -5.13 -14.15 8.89
N THR A 97 -5.95 -14.00 9.95
CA THR A 97 -7.40 -13.79 9.88
C THR A 97 -7.79 -12.35 9.57
N SER A 98 -6.84 -11.40 9.59
CA SER A 98 -7.08 -10.00 9.23
C SER A 98 -5.89 -9.39 8.49
N PRO A 99 -5.53 -9.91 7.30
CA PRO A 99 -4.33 -9.50 6.57
C PRO A 99 -4.49 -8.09 5.98
N SER A 100 -3.62 -7.14 6.33
CA SER A 100 -3.68 -5.78 5.76
C SER A 100 -2.70 -5.60 4.61
N TYR A 101 -3.04 -4.69 3.70
CA TYR A 101 -2.17 -4.32 2.59
C TYR A 101 -1.12 -3.32 3.07
N ILE A 102 0.07 -3.42 2.52
CA ILE A 102 1.13 -2.44 2.60
C ILE A 102 1.46 -2.07 1.15
N ALA A 103 1.27 -0.80 0.78
CA ALA A 103 1.67 -0.32 -0.55
C ALA A 103 2.88 0.60 -0.47
N VAL A 104 3.81 0.38 -1.40
CA VAL A 104 4.97 1.23 -1.66
C VAL A 104 4.91 1.71 -3.11
N ASP A 105 5.83 2.60 -3.48
CA ASP A 105 5.91 3.24 -4.80
C ASP A 105 4.64 4.03 -5.14
N TYR A 106 4.75 5.35 -5.17
CA TYR A 106 3.62 6.21 -5.55
C TYR A 106 4.05 7.17 -6.67
N ALA A 107 4.92 6.67 -7.56
CA ALA A 107 5.40 7.44 -8.70
C ALA A 107 4.28 7.70 -9.72
N ILE A 108 3.34 6.76 -9.87
CA ILE A 108 2.21 6.88 -10.79
C ILE A 108 0.91 6.93 -10.00
N VAL A 109 0.32 8.11 -9.93
CA VAL A 109 -0.94 8.36 -9.21
C VAL A 109 -1.87 9.20 -10.07
N GLY A 110 -3.15 8.85 -10.07
CA GLY A 110 -4.20 9.59 -10.75
C GLY A 110 -5.08 10.34 -9.76
N SER A 111 -5.74 11.40 -10.24
CA SER A 111 -6.79 12.11 -9.53
C SER A 111 -7.95 12.42 -10.48
N LEU A 112 -9.18 12.38 -9.97
CA LEU A 112 -10.42 12.66 -10.71
C LEU A 112 -11.01 14.02 -10.34
#